data_AF-A0A845YTW2-F1
#
_entry.id   AF-A0A845YTW2-F1
#
_cell.length_a   1.000
_cell.length_b   1.000
_cell.length_c   1.000
_cell.angle_alpha   90.00
_cell.angle_beta   90.00
_cell.angle_gamma   90.00
#
_symmetry.space_group_name_H-M   'P 1'
#
loop_
_entity.id
_entity.type
_entity.pdbx_description
1 polymer ?
#
loop_
_entity_poly.entity_id
_entity_poly.type
_entity_poly.pdbx_seq_one_letter_code
_entity_poly.pdbx_strand_id
1 'polypeptide(L)'
;MTITWNYRVFQEADGDYIIREVFYAEDGSITACSAKEVEPSGRNFQELVENLKSFQEALKLPVLTLKDIPTDKLKQKPKSPSGKNISHQQLMIELGLN
;
A
#
# COMPACT_ATOMS: atom_id res chain seq x y z
N MET A 1 -2.00 4.99 17.39
CA MET A 1 -1.59 4.81 15.99
C MET A 1 -2.62 3.95 15.27
N THR A 2 -3.81 4.50 15.08
CA THR A 2 -4.86 3.92 14.25
C THR A 2 -4.64 4.40 12.82
N ILE A 3 -4.25 3.49 11.93
CA ILE A 3 -4.20 3.79 10.49
C ILE A 3 -5.55 3.38 9.93
N THR A 4 -6.26 4.32 9.30
CA THR A 4 -7.51 4.03 8.60
C THR A 4 -7.24 3.92 7.11
N TRP A 5 -7.99 3.08 6.42
CA TRP A 5 -7.88 2.93 4.98
C TRP A 5 -9.24 3.19 4.32
N ASN A 6 -9.23 3.69 3.10
CA ASN A 6 -10.43 3.89 2.30
C ASN A 6 -10.12 3.76 0.81
N TYR A 7 -11.12 3.37 0.01
CA TYR A 7 -11.00 3.40 -1.45
C TYR A 7 -11.15 4.83 -1.97
N ARG A 8 -10.29 5.23 -2.90
CA ARG A 8 -10.35 6.53 -3.57
C ARG A 8 -10.15 6.37 -5.06
N VAL A 9 -10.85 7.21 -5.82
CA VAL A 9 -10.65 7.34 -7.27
C VAL A 9 -9.41 8.20 -7.51
N PHE A 10 -8.55 7.71 -8.39
CA PHE A 10 -7.40 8.43 -8.91
C PHE A 10 -7.58 8.70 -10.39
N GLN A 11 -7.16 9.89 -10.81
CA GLN A 11 -6.89 10.17 -12.21
C GLN A 11 -5.40 9.98 -12.48
N GLU A 12 -5.07 9.08 -13.38
CA GLU A 12 -3.70 8.81 -13.82
C GLU A 12 -3.23 9.85 -14.86
N ALA A 13 -1.94 9.83 -15.16
CA ALA A 13 -1.32 10.84 -16.04
C ALA A 13 -1.77 10.76 -17.50
N ASP A 14 -2.26 9.59 -17.93
CA ASP A 14 -2.89 9.34 -19.23
C ASP A 14 -4.34 9.81 -19.29
N GLY A 15 -4.93 10.18 -18.15
CA GLY A 15 -6.32 10.63 -18.03
C GLY A 15 -7.30 9.54 -17.62
N ASP A 16 -6.83 8.29 -17.44
CA ASP A 16 -7.67 7.18 -17.00
C ASP A 16 -8.04 7.30 -15.52
N TYR A 17 -9.17 6.73 -15.14
CA TYR A 17 -9.66 6.71 -13.77
C TYR A 17 -9.55 5.31 -13.19
N ILE A 18 -8.89 5.19 -12.03
CA ILE A 18 -8.70 3.93 -11.32
C ILE A 18 -9.07 4.07 -9.85
N ILE A 19 -9.34 2.97 -9.17
CA ILE A 19 -9.56 2.96 -7.72
C ILE A 19 -8.33 2.37 -7.03
N ARG A 20 -7.85 3.06 -5.99
CA ARG A 20 -6.72 2.66 -5.16
C ARG A 20 -7.12 2.67 -3.68
N GLU A 21 -6.43 1.86 -2.88
CA GLU A 21 -6.52 1.95 -1.43
C GLU A 21 -5.66 3.11 -0.95
N VAL A 22 -6.22 3.98 -0.12
CA VAL A 22 -5.53 5.13 0.46
C VAL A 22 -5.51 4.98 1.98
N PHE A 23 -4.33 5.14 2.55
CA PHE A 23 -4.08 5.02 3.98
C PHE A 23 -3.94 6.40 4.59
N TYR A 24 -4.65 6.63 5.69
CA TYR A 24 -4.69 7.91 6.40
C TYR A 24 -4.09 7.74 7.80
N ALA A 25 -3.38 8.77 8.24
CA ALA A 25 -2.97 8.93 9.63
C ALA A 25 -4.16 9.39 10.50
N GLU A 26 -3.96 9.40 11.82
CA GLU A 26 -4.98 9.81 12.80
C GLU A 26 -5.44 11.26 12.61
N ASP A 27 -4.61 12.11 12.00
CA ASP A 27 -4.92 13.50 11.66
C ASP A 27 -5.71 13.65 10.34
N GLY A 28 -6.03 12.53 9.68
CA GLY A 28 -6.69 12.52 8.38
C GLY A 28 -5.77 12.81 7.19
N SER A 29 -4.46 12.97 7.41
CA SER A 29 -3.50 13.16 6.33
C SER A 29 -3.27 11.84 5.59
N ILE A 30 -3.21 11.89 4.26
CA ILE A 30 -2.82 10.73 3.45
C ILE A 30 -1.36 10.37 3.77
N THR A 31 -1.11 9.09 4.03
CA THR A 31 0.23 8.57 4.34
C THR A 31 0.79 7.71 3.22
N ALA A 32 -0.06 6.95 2.53
CA ALA A 32 0.31 6.09 1.42
C ALA A 32 -0.92 5.73 0.56
N CYS A 33 -0.68 5.18 -0.62
CA CYS A 33 -1.69 4.51 -1.43
C CYS A 33 -1.16 3.22 -2.04
N SER A 34 -2.06 2.35 -2.54
CA SER A 34 -1.67 1.18 -3.33
C SER A 34 -0.94 1.61 -4.61
N ALA A 35 0.05 0.82 -5.03
CA ALA A 35 0.84 1.11 -6.24
C ALA A 35 0.07 0.85 -7.54
N LYS A 36 -0.91 -0.05 -7.48
CA LYS A 36 -1.76 -0.46 -8.61
C LYS A 36 -3.23 -0.27 -8.26
N GLU A 37 -4.05 -0.25 -9.30
CA GLU A 37 -5.49 -0.37 -9.22
C GLU A 37 -5.90 -1.61 -8.41
N VAL A 38 -7.01 -1.49 -7.69
CA VAL A 38 -7.56 -2.58 -6.89
C VAL A 38 -8.81 -3.11 -7.57
N GLU A 39 -8.83 -4.43 -7.77
CA GLU A 39 -10.00 -5.13 -8.29
C GLU A 39 -10.95 -5.52 -7.14
N PRO A 40 -12.27 -5.47 -7.37
CA PRO A 40 -13.22 -5.86 -6.35
C PRO A 40 -13.13 -7.37 -6.06
N SER A 41 -13.09 -7.73 -4.77
CA SER A 41 -12.94 -9.13 -4.35
C SER A 41 -13.65 -9.44 -3.04
N GLY A 42 -13.92 -10.72 -2.79
CA GLY A 42 -14.52 -11.23 -1.55
C GLY A 42 -14.43 -12.76 -1.50
N ARG A 43 -14.37 -13.34 -0.30
CA ARG A 43 -14.32 -14.81 -0.11
C ARG A 43 -15.67 -15.48 -0.37
N ASN A 44 -16.74 -14.69 -0.36
CA ASN A 44 -18.09 -15.10 -0.69
C ASN A 44 -18.81 -13.95 -1.42
N PHE A 45 -20.01 -14.23 -1.93
CA PHE A 45 -20.79 -13.27 -2.70
C PHE A 45 -21.15 -12.01 -1.90
N GLN A 46 -21.47 -12.14 -0.61
CA GLN A 46 -21.85 -11.01 0.23
C GLN A 46 -20.68 -10.05 0.44
N GLU A 47 -19.49 -10.58 0.73
CA GLU A 47 -18.26 -9.78 0.85
C GLU A 47 -17.95 -9.03 -0.45
N LEU A 48 -18.10 -9.68 -1.61
CA LEU A 48 -17.91 -9.02 -2.91
C LEU A 48 -18.89 -7.86 -3.11
N VAL A 49 -20.15 -8.04 -2.73
CA VAL A 49 -21.17 -6.97 -2.80
C VAL A 49 -20.83 -5.81 -1.87
N GLU A 50 -20.36 -6.08 -0.65
CA GLU A 50 -19.92 -5.04 0.29
C GLU A 50 -18.67 -4.30 -0.21
N ASN A 51 -17.75 -5.03 -0.83
CA ASN A 51 -16.57 -4.45 -1.45
C ASN A 51 -16.95 -3.54 -2.63
N LEU A 52 -17.86 -3.96 -3.50
CA LEU A 52 -18.40 -3.13 -4.58
C LEU A 52 -19.13 -1.88 -4.07
N LYS A 53 -19.88 -1.97 -2.98
CA LYS A 53 -20.48 -0.77 -2.35
C LYS A 53 -19.40 0.19 -1.87
N SER A 54 -18.32 -0.30 -1.28
CA SER A 54 -17.20 0.54 -0.84
C SER A 54 -16.55 1.27 -2.02
N PHE A 55 -16.44 0.62 -3.18
CA PHE A 55 -16.00 1.25 -4.43
C PHE A 55 -16.98 2.33 -4.91
N GLN A 56 -18.29 2.09 -4.81
CA GLN A 56 -19.30 3.09 -5.15
C GLN A 56 -19.24 4.32 -4.23
N GLU A 57 -18.96 4.14 -2.92
CA GLU A 57 -18.75 5.26 -2.01
C GLU A 57 -17.50 6.07 -2.40
N ALA A 58 -16.44 5.42 -2.90
CA ALA A 58 -15.24 6.11 -3.38
C ALA A 58 -15.54 7.08 -4.53
N LEU A 59 -16.50 6.74 -5.42
CA LEU A 59 -16.91 7.60 -6.55
C LEU A 59 -17.58 8.90 -6.09
N LYS A 60 -18.11 8.96 -4.86
CA LYS A 60 -18.74 10.17 -4.29
C LYS A 60 -17.72 11.13 -3.70
N LEU A 61 -16.48 10.69 -3.52
CA LEU A 61 -15.42 11.46 -2.92
C LEU A 61 -14.60 12.19 -4.00
N PRO A 62 -13.88 13.27 -3.64
CA PRO A 62 -13.03 13.98 -4.60
C PRO A 62 -12.00 13.06 -5.28
N VAL A 63 -11.85 13.21 -6.59
CA VAL A 63 -10.82 12.48 -7.34
C VAL A 63 -9.44 12.98 -6.91
N LEU A 64 -8.53 12.05 -6.68
CA LEU A 64 -7.13 12.32 -6.31
C LEU A 64 -6.22 12.10 -7.51
N THR A 65 -4.98 12.57 -7.41
CA THR A 65 -3.90 12.30 -8.34
C THR A 65 -2.68 11.80 -7.58
N LEU A 66 -1.72 11.20 -8.27
CA LEU A 66 -0.45 10.80 -7.64
C LEU A 66 0.32 11.97 -7.01
N LYS A 67 0.03 13.22 -7.41
CA LYS A 67 0.65 14.42 -6.82
C LYS A 67 0.15 14.70 -5.40
N ASP A 68 -1.04 14.19 -5.06
CA ASP A 68 -1.64 14.35 -3.73
C ASP A 68 -1.06 13.35 -2.70
N ILE A 69 -0.30 12.35 -3.17
CA ILE A 69 0.34 11.35 -2.32
C ILE A 69 1.71 11.88 -1.87
N PRO A 70 1.99 11.92 -0.55
CA PRO A 70 3.28 12.37 -0.06
C PRO A 70 4.39 11.42 -0.53
N THR A 71 5.19 11.88 -1.48
CA THR A 71 6.28 11.12 -2.09
C THR A 71 7.50 11.02 -1.17
N ASP A 72 7.60 11.88 -0.16
CA ASP A 72 8.73 11.94 0.76
C ASP A 72 8.81 10.72 1.69
N LYS A 73 7.67 10.03 1.94
CA LYS A 73 7.63 8.83 2.79
C LYS A 73 7.89 7.52 2.04
N LEU A 74 7.88 7.52 0.71
CA LEU A 74 8.19 6.33 -0.11
C LEU A 74 9.70 6.06 -0.26
N LYS A 75 10.56 6.98 0.23
CA LYS A 75 12.03 6.76 0.26
C LYS A 75 12.51 5.89 1.42
N GLN A 76 11.60 5.31 2.20
CA GLN A 76 11.96 4.25 3.14
C GLN A 76 11.59 2.90 2.53
N LYS A 77 12.32 2.47 1.49
CA LYS A 77 12.71 1.05 1.49
C LYS A 77 13.36 0.82 2.85
N PRO A 78 13.03 -0.22 3.62
CA PRO A 78 13.94 -0.62 4.69
C PRO A 78 15.28 -0.81 3.98
N LYS A 79 16.24 0.09 4.26
CA LYS A 79 17.63 -0.26 4.08
C LYS A 79 17.75 -1.52 4.93
N SER A 80 17.86 -2.67 4.28
CA SER A 80 18.41 -3.83 4.95
C SER A 80 19.62 -3.31 5.72
N PRO A 81 19.71 -3.54 7.04
CA PRO A 81 20.93 -3.18 7.73
C PRO A 81 22.04 -3.82 6.91
N SER A 82 23.08 -3.04 6.61
CA SER A 82 24.33 -3.56 6.05
C SER A 82 24.96 -4.47 7.09
N GLY A 83 24.32 -5.61 7.35
CA GLY A 83 24.91 -6.76 7.97
C GLY A 83 25.75 -7.39 6.89
N LYS A 84 27.04 -7.56 7.16
CA LYS A 84 27.94 -8.32 6.31
C LYS A 84 27.26 -9.64 5.95
N ASN A 85 26.97 -9.86 4.67
CA ASN A 85 26.52 -11.17 4.22
C ASN A 85 27.70 -12.13 4.42
N ILE A 86 27.69 -12.90 5.51
CA ILE A 86 28.66 -13.97 5.70
C ILE A 86 28.22 -15.19 4.90
N SER A 87 29.17 -15.83 4.23
CA SER A 87 28.94 -17.08 3.51
C SER A 87 28.43 -18.15 4.48
N HIS A 88 27.58 -19.07 4.01
CA HIS A 88 27.14 -20.25 4.76
C HIS A 88 28.30 -21.01 5.42
N GLN A 89 29.44 -21.09 4.73
CA GLN A 89 30.66 -21.72 5.27
C GLN A 89 31.23 -20.96 6.47
N GLN A 90 31.16 -19.63 6.44
CA GLN A 90 31.69 -18.78 7.49
C GLN A 90 30.77 -18.81 8.74
N LEU A 91 29.46 -18.96 8.53
CA LEU A 91 28.46 -19.14 9.58
C LEU A 91 28.60 -20.50 10.29
N MET A 92 28.92 -21.57 9.56
CA MET A 92 29.20 -22.90 10.14
C MET A 92 30.42 -22.87 11.07
N ILE A 93 31.49 -22.20 10.65
CA ILE A 93 32.72 -22.03 11.46
C ILE A 93 32.43 -21.23 12.73
N GLU A 94 31.70 -20.12 12.62
CA GLU A 94 31.44 -19.23 13.76
C GLU A 94 30.52 -19.85 14.81
N LEU A 95 29.61 -20.74 14.40
CA LEU A 95 28.71 -21.47 15.30
C LEU A 95 29.30 -22.81 15.81
N GLY A 96 30.52 -23.18 15.40
CA GLY A 96 31.17 -24.43 15.82
C GLY A 96 30.45 -25.70 15.35
N LEU A 97 29.68 -25.58 14.27
CA LEU A 97 28.96 -26.69 13.64
C LEU A 97 29.87 -27.27 12.56
N ASN A 98 30.69 -28.24 12.94
CA ASN A 98 31.57 -28.98 12.03
C ASN A 98 30.82 -30.14 11.36
#